data_AF-A0AAJ2SMM0-F1
#
_entry.id   AF-A0AAJ2SMM0-F1
#
_cell.length_a   1.000
_cell.length_b   1.000
_cell.length_c   1.000
_cell.angle_alpha   90.00
_cell.angle_beta   90.00
_cell.angle_gamma   90.00
#
_symmetry.space_group_name_H-M   'P 1'
#
loop_
_entity.id
_entity.type
_entity.pdbx_description
1 polymer ?
#
loop_
_entity_poly.entity_id
_entity_poly.type
_entity_poly.pdbx_seq_one_letter_code
_entity_poly.pdbx_strand_id
1 'polypeptide(L)' 'MSSTGDKAKGLANEAIGNIKQGVGKATDNPKLQTEGKIQEKKGEAQQALGDAKDAVKKTVDKA' A
#
# COMPACT_ATOMS: atom_id res chain seq x y z
N MET A 1 18.20 8.43 -2.11
CA MET A 1 17.54 7.61 -3.15
C MET A 1 16.61 6.62 -2.47
N SER A 2 15.33 6.97 -2.26
CA SER A 2 14.31 6.08 -1.65
C SER A 2 13.06 5.92 -2.51
N SER A 3 12.89 6.72 -3.57
CA SER A 3 11.61 6.84 -4.27
C SER A 3 11.22 5.63 -5.15
N THR A 4 12.17 4.81 -5.59
CA THR A 4 11.86 3.69 -6.52
C THR A 4 11.47 2.40 -5.80
N GLY A 5 12.16 2.06 -4.71
CA GLY A 5 11.89 0.84 -3.94
C GLY A 5 10.57 0.90 -3.17
N ASP A 6 10.25 2.06 -2.58
CA ASP A 6 9.03 2.25 -1.80
C ASP A 6 7.78 2.33 -2.70
N LYS A 7 7.88 2.98 -3.87
CA LYS A 7 6.80 2.96 -4.87
C LYS A 7 6.56 1.57 -5.47
N ALA A 8 7.63 0.82 -5.72
CA ALA A 8 7.50 -0.57 -6.20
C ALA A 8 6.84 -1.49 -5.16
N LYS A 9 7.16 -1.31 -3.87
CA LYS A 9 6.47 -2.02 -2.77
C LYS A 9 5.00 -1.64 -2.65
N GLY A 10 4.65 -0.37 -2.86
CA GLY A 10 3.25 0.08 -2.90
C GLY A 10 2.45 -0.64 -3.98
N LEU A 11 2.95 -0.59 -5.22
CA LEU A 11 2.34 -1.27 -6.37
C LEU A 11 2.21 -2.79 -6.19
N ALA A 12 3.24 -3.43 -5.61
CA ALA A 12 3.20 -4.87 -5.35
C ALA A 12 2.12 -5.23 -4.32
N ASN A 13 1.96 -4.43 -3.26
CA ASN A 13 0.94 -4.66 -2.25
C ASN A 13 -0.48 -4.41 -2.78
N GLU A 14 -0.68 -3.38 -3.61
CA GLU A 14 -1.95 -3.15 -4.32
C GLU A 14 -2.30 -4.31 -5.25
N ALA A 15 -1.34 -4.79 -6.04
CA ALA A 15 -1.54 -5.93 -6.94
C ALA A 15 -1.96 -7.19 -6.16
N ILE A 16 -1.29 -7.50 -5.04
CA ILE A 16 -1.62 -8.64 -4.18
C ILE A 16 -3.01 -8.47 -3.54
N GLY A 17 -3.35 -7.26 -3.08
CA GLY A 17 -4.67 -6.95 -2.53
C GLY A 17 -5.79 -7.17 -3.52
N ASN A 18 -5.62 -6.67 -4.76
CA ASN A 18 -6.56 -6.85 -5.85
C ASN A 18 -6.73 -8.33 -6.23
N ILE A 19 -5.64 -9.10 -6.28
CA ILE A 19 -5.69 -10.54 -6.51
C ILE A 19 -6.47 -11.24 -5.40
N LYS A 20 -6.19 -10.95 -4.12
CA LYS A 20 -6.92 -11.55 -2.98
C LYS A 20 -8.42 -11.21 -3.01
N GLN A 21 -8.78 -9.97 -3.35
CA GLN A 21 -10.18 -9.59 -3.51
C GLN A 21 -10.84 -10.31 -4.68
N GLY A 22 -10.16 -10.41 -5.83
CA GLY A 22 -10.65 -11.11 -7.02
C GLY A 22 -10.87 -12.60 -6.77
N VAL A 23 -9.87 -13.28 -6.19
CA VAL A 23 -9.97 -14.70 -5.80
C VAL A 23 -11.02 -14.89 -4.71
N GLY A 24 -11.10 -14.01 -3.72
CA GLY A 24 -12.12 -14.05 -2.67
C GLY A 24 -13.54 -13.88 -3.20
N LYS A 25 -13.76 -13.07 -4.24
CA LYS A 25 -15.04 -12.98 -4.95
C LYS A 25 -15.34 -14.24 -5.77
N ALA A 26 -14.35 -14.75 -6.49
CA ALA A 26 -14.51 -15.92 -7.35
C ALA A 26 -14.74 -17.23 -6.57
N THR A 27 -14.21 -17.32 -5.34
CA THR A 27 -14.31 -18.50 -4.47
C THR A 27 -15.34 -18.35 -3.35
N ASP A 28 -16.11 -17.25 -3.35
CA ASP A 28 -17.08 -16.90 -2.31
C ASP A 28 -16.49 -16.97 -0.89
N ASN A 29 -15.24 -16.51 -0.75
CA ASN A 29 -14.46 -16.58 0.48
C ASN A 29 -14.40 -15.20 1.16
N PRO A 30 -15.25 -14.94 2.17
CA PRO A 30 -15.31 -13.64 2.86
C PRO A 30 -14.02 -13.30 3.60
N LYS A 31 -13.22 -14.30 4.01
CA LYS A 31 -11.91 -14.08 4.64
C LYS A 31 -10.93 -13.43 3.67
N LEU A 32 -10.83 -13.94 2.44
CA LEU A 32 -9.93 -13.39 1.42
C LEU A 32 -10.32 -11.97 0.99
N GLN A 33 -11.62 -11.68 0.87
CA GLN A 33 -12.07 -10.31 0.60
C GLN A 33 -11.73 -9.35 1.74
N THR A 34 -11.91 -9.80 2.99
CA THR A 34 -11.61 -8.99 4.18
C THR A 34 -10.12 -8.73 4.32
N GLU A 35 -9.29 -9.76 4.13
CA GLU A 35 -7.83 -9.60 4.11
C GLU A 35 -7.38 -8.64 3.02
N GLY A 36 -7.93 -8.75 1.80
CA GLY A 36 -7.62 -7.84 0.70
C GLY A 36 -7.93 -6.38 1.05
N LYS A 37 -9.13 -6.10 1.59
CA LYS A 37 -9.53 -4.75 2.05
C LYS A 37 -8.66 -4.21 3.19
N ILE A 38 -8.28 -5.06 4.15
CA ILE A 38 -7.40 -4.65 5.25
C ILE A 38 -6.01 -4.32 4.71
N GLN A 39 -5.49 -5.13 3.79
CA GLN A 39 -4.17 -4.93 3.20
C GLN A 39 -4.12 -3.66 2.35
N GLU A 40 -5.18 -3.36 1.58
CA GLU A 40 -5.34 -2.14 0.81
C GLU A 40 -5.29 -0.89 1.71
N LYS A 41 -6.14 -0.86 2.76
CA LYS A 41 -6.14 0.24 3.76
C LYS A 41 -4.79 0.40 4.46
N LYS A 42 -4.11 -0.70 4.77
CA LYS A 42 -2.78 -0.66 5.38
C LYS A 42 -1.75 -0.07 4.42
N GLY A 43 -1.85 -0.40 3.13
CA GLY A 43 -1.03 0.17 2.06
C GLY A 43 -1.21 1.68 1.95
N GLU A 44 -2.46 2.14 1.84
CA GLU A 44 -2.79 3.57 1.81
C GLU A 44 -2.24 4.32 3.03
N ALA A 45 -2.43 3.76 4.23
CA ALA A 45 -1.94 4.37 5.46
C ALA A 45 -0.40 4.46 5.49
N GLN A 46 0.29 3.42 5.03
CA GLN A 46 1.76 3.44 4.92
C GLN A 46 2.25 4.45 3.89
N GLN A 47 1.55 4.57 2.77
CA GLN A 47 1.90 5.51 1.71
C GLN A 47 1.72 6.96 2.18
N ALA A 48 0.59 7.27 2.83
CA ALA A 48 0.36 8.59 3.43
C ALA A 48 1.41 8.95 4.50
N LEU A 49 1.78 8.00 5.36
CA LEU A 49 2.87 8.18 6.33
C LEU A 49 4.23 8.40 5.65
N GLY A 50 4.50 7.66 4.58
CA GLY A 50 5.71 7.80 3.76
C GLY A 50 5.80 9.18 3.11
N ASP A 51 4.72 9.62 2.46
CA ASP A 51 4.63 10.93 1.82
C ASP A 51 4.79 12.07 2.83
N ALA A 52 4.16 11.96 4.01
CA ALA A 52 4.33 12.93 5.09
C ALA A 52 5.79 12.99 5.58
N LYS A 53 6.43 11.84 5.80
CA LYS A 53 7.85 11.77 6.18
C LYS A 53 8.75 12.35 5.10
N ASP A 54 8.50 12.05 3.84
CA ASP A 54 9.27 12.57 2.70
C ASP A 54 9.10 14.10 2.56
N ALA A 55 7.90 14.63 2.79
CA ALA A 55 7.65 16.06 2.79
C ALA A 55 8.44 16.77 3.90
N VAL A 56 8.40 16.25 5.12
CA VAL A 56 9.18 16.77 6.26
C VAL A 56 10.68 16.65 6.02
N LYS A 57 11.14 15.53 5.46
CA LYS A 57 12.55 15.34 5.15
C LYS A 57 13.03 16.33 4.09
N LYS A 58 12.23 16.58 3.05
CA LYS A 58 12.55 17.58 2.02
C LYS A 58 12.61 19.01 2.56
N THR A 59 11.79 19.37 3.55
CA THR A 59 11.87 20.70 4.17
C THR A 59 13.07 20.84 5.09
N VAL A 60 13.43 19.80 5.85
CA VAL A 60 14.63 19.77 6.69
C VAL A 60 15.92 19.77 5.86
N ASP A 61 16.01 18.95 4.80
CA ASP A 61 17.20 18.88 3.92
C ASP A 61 17.42 20.17 3.10
N LYS A 62 16.42 21.06 3.03
CA LYS A 62 16.48 22.32 2.27
C LYS A 62 16.78 23.55 3.15
N ALA A 63 16.75 23.39 4.48
CA ALA A 63 17.13 24.43 5.46
C ALA A 63 18.60 24.28 5.85
#